data_AF-A0A2W2G696-F1
#
_entry.id   AF-A0A2W2G696-F1
#
_cell.length_a   1.000
_cell.length_b   1.000
_cell.length_c   1.000
_cell.angle_alpha   90.00
_cell.angle_beta   90.00
_cell.angle_gamma   90.00
#
_symmetry.space_group_name_H-M   'P 1'
#
loop_
_entity.id
_entity.type
_entity.pdbx_description
1 polymer ?
#
loop_
_entity_poly.entity_id
_entity_poly.type
_entity_poly.pdbx_seq_one_letter_code
_entity_poly.pdbx_strand_id
1 'polypeptide(L)'
;PLDLRLFRSAAFTTSVTVNVMIGTLMAGTFFLLAQYLQLVLGVGPFEAGLWMLPQSAVIIVASMLAAVVVRRIRLAYIVSGGLAVTAAGLFVLAQMDATSGVIFVMAAWVIVGLGVAPSSTLSVDLIVSSAPPERAGAASAISETGGELGNALGIALIGSLGVAVYRSAMSDAEPPGADAALPGEAMLSGEAAEAARESLSGAMAAATELPARLGAELVAQAQAAFASGLQLAAAAGALAAVIGAVATAILLRHVRR
;
A
#
# COMPACT_ATOMS: atom_id res chain seq x y z
N PRO A 1 -14.26 -7.51 28.80
CA PRO A 1 -14.57 -6.08 28.54
C PRO A 1 -13.29 -5.30 28.18
N LEU A 2 -13.35 -4.47 27.15
CA LEU A 2 -12.23 -3.70 26.61
C LEU A 2 -11.81 -2.63 27.63
N ASP A 3 -10.61 -2.75 28.22
CA ASP A 3 -10.13 -1.79 29.23
C ASP A 3 -9.39 -0.62 28.57
N LEU A 4 -10.10 0.50 28.43
CA LEU A 4 -9.58 1.74 27.85
C LEU A 4 -8.42 2.36 28.65
N ARG A 5 -8.15 1.90 29.87
CA ARG A 5 -7.03 2.40 30.68
C ARG A 5 -5.67 2.05 30.07
N LEU A 6 -5.57 1.01 29.24
CA LEU A 6 -4.34 0.66 28.52
C LEU A 6 -3.89 1.79 27.57
N PHE A 7 -4.83 2.53 26.97
CA PHE A 7 -4.55 3.68 26.10
C PHE A 7 -3.99 4.91 26.84
N ARG A 8 -3.94 4.89 28.18
CA ARG A 8 -3.26 5.96 28.95
C ARG A 8 -1.75 5.82 28.88
N SER A 9 -1.23 4.64 28.51
CA SER A 9 0.20 4.42 28.27
C SER A 9 0.57 4.93 26.88
N ALA A 10 1.49 5.89 26.82
CA ALA A 10 2.03 6.39 25.56
C ALA A 10 2.68 5.26 24.73
N ALA A 11 3.30 4.27 25.39
CA ALA A 11 3.91 3.12 24.72
C ALA A 11 2.85 2.23 24.03
N PHE A 12 1.74 1.94 24.73
CA PHE A 12 0.65 1.13 24.20
C PHE A 12 -0.04 1.86 23.03
N THR A 13 -0.45 3.10 23.23
CA THR A 13 -1.15 3.90 22.21
C THR A 13 -0.30 4.11 20.97
N THR A 14 0.98 4.48 21.12
CA THR A 14 1.88 4.65 19.97
C THR A 14 2.05 3.35 19.20
N SER A 15 2.19 2.21 19.89
CA SER A 15 2.37 0.91 19.22
C SER A 15 1.11 0.47 18.46
N VAL A 16 -0.08 0.66 19.05
CA VAL A 16 -1.35 0.39 18.36
C VAL A 16 -1.49 1.29 17.13
N THR A 17 -1.18 2.59 17.25
CA THR A 17 -1.21 3.52 16.11
C THR A 17 -0.24 3.12 15.01
N VAL A 18 0.98 2.72 15.36
CA VAL A 18 1.96 2.20 14.39
C VAL A 18 1.44 0.94 13.71
N ASN A 19 0.81 0.02 14.45
CA ASN A 19 0.25 -1.20 13.87
C ASN A 19 -0.88 -0.90 12.86
N VAL A 20 -1.81 -0.01 13.22
CA VAL A 20 -2.89 0.46 12.32
C VAL A 20 -2.31 1.12 11.07
N MET A 21 -1.29 1.97 11.24
CA MET A 21 -0.62 2.66 10.12
C MET A 21 0.08 1.67 9.19
N ILE A 22 0.78 0.67 9.73
CA ILE A 22 1.42 -0.39 8.94
C ILE A 22 0.37 -1.17 8.14
N GLY A 23 -0.73 -1.59 8.77
CA GLY A 23 -1.82 -2.27 8.06
C GLY A 23 -2.41 -1.40 6.94
N THR A 24 -2.59 -0.11 7.21
CA THR A 24 -3.08 0.88 6.23
C THR A 24 -2.15 0.96 5.01
N LEU A 25 -0.85 1.14 5.25
CA LEU A 25 0.15 1.25 4.18
C LEU A 25 0.28 -0.06 3.39
N MET A 26 0.27 -1.20 4.07
CA MET A 26 0.44 -2.51 3.45
C MET A 26 -0.76 -2.89 2.58
N ALA A 27 -1.97 -2.92 3.14
CA ALA A 27 -3.13 -3.47 2.43
C ALA A 27 -3.53 -2.63 1.22
N GLY A 28 -3.55 -1.30 1.37
CA GLY A 28 -3.90 -0.39 0.26
C GLY A 28 -2.89 -0.45 -0.88
N THR A 29 -1.60 -0.40 -0.56
CA THR A 29 -0.55 -0.49 -1.59
C THR A 29 -0.50 -1.88 -2.22
N PHE A 30 -0.64 -2.94 -1.44
CA PHE A 30 -0.68 -4.33 -1.94
C PHE A 30 -1.82 -4.52 -2.94
N PHE A 31 -3.01 -4.00 -2.63
CA PHE A 31 -4.18 -4.07 -3.52
C PHE A 31 -3.90 -3.40 -4.87
N LEU A 32 -3.40 -2.16 -4.85
CA LEU A 32 -3.08 -1.43 -6.09
C LEU A 32 -1.92 -2.08 -6.85
N LEU A 33 -0.92 -2.63 -6.14
CA LEU A 33 0.22 -3.31 -6.74
C LEU A 33 -0.21 -4.60 -7.46
N ALA A 34 -1.10 -5.38 -6.85
CA ALA A 34 -1.66 -6.58 -7.47
C ALA A 34 -2.41 -6.25 -8.76
N GLN A 35 -3.17 -5.15 -8.78
CA GLN A 35 -3.84 -4.67 -9.99
C GLN A 35 -2.84 -4.15 -11.02
N TYR A 36 -1.78 -3.43 -10.61
CA TYR A 36 -0.73 -2.95 -11.50
C TYR A 36 -0.03 -4.09 -12.24
N LEU A 37 0.40 -5.11 -11.51
CA LEU A 37 1.05 -6.28 -12.09
C LEU A 37 0.15 -6.94 -13.16
N GLN A 38 -1.12 -7.15 -12.83
CA GLN A 38 -2.03 -7.90 -13.71
C GLN A 38 -2.55 -7.07 -14.89
N LEU A 39 -2.98 -5.84 -14.63
CA LEU A 39 -3.73 -5.04 -15.59
C LEU A 39 -2.84 -4.03 -16.34
N VAL A 40 -1.68 -3.66 -15.78
CA VAL A 40 -0.70 -2.76 -16.43
C VAL A 40 0.47 -3.54 -17.01
N LEU A 41 1.15 -4.37 -16.20
CA LEU A 41 2.27 -5.18 -16.70
C LEU A 41 1.83 -6.46 -17.43
N GLY A 42 0.53 -6.79 -17.39
CA GLY A 42 -0.03 -7.94 -18.11
C GLY A 42 0.43 -9.31 -17.59
N VAL A 43 1.02 -9.39 -16.38
CA VAL A 43 1.43 -10.68 -15.82
C VAL A 43 0.21 -11.44 -15.32
N GLY A 44 0.19 -12.77 -15.49
CA GLY A 44 -0.94 -13.58 -15.04
C GLY A 44 -1.14 -13.53 -13.52
N PRO A 45 -2.35 -13.79 -12.99
CA PRO A 45 -2.63 -13.72 -11.55
C PRO A 45 -1.72 -14.63 -10.70
N PHE A 46 -1.43 -15.83 -11.20
CA PHE A 46 -0.51 -16.76 -10.55
C PHE A 46 0.93 -16.20 -10.51
N GLU A 47 1.39 -15.62 -11.62
CA GLU A 47 2.73 -15.03 -11.71
C GLU A 47 2.85 -13.78 -10.82
N ALA A 48 1.82 -12.93 -10.79
CA ALA A 48 1.76 -11.80 -9.86
C ALA A 48 1.90 -12.26 -8.40
N GLY A 49 1.23 -13.37 -8.03
CA GLY A 49 1.40 -14.00 -6.73
C GLY A 49 2.83 -14.46 -6.45
N LEU A 50 3.50 -15.08 -7.43
CA LEU A 50 4.91 -15.47 -7.32
C LEU A 50 5.83 -14.27 -7.13
N TRP A 51 5.60 -13.18 -7.87
CA TRP A 51 6.36 -11.95 -7.74
C TRP A 51 6.22 -11.31 -6.36
N MET A 52 5.13 -11.55 -5.64
CA MET A 52 4.91 -11.05 -4.27
C MET A 52 5.61 -11.90 -3.17
N LEU A 53 5.98 -13.15 -3.45
CA LEU A 53 6.63 -14.05 -2.48
C LEU A 53 7.96 -13.54 -1.90
N PRO A 54 8.87 -12.92 -2.68
CA PRO A 54 10.14 -12.40 -2.16
C PRO A 54 9.94 -11.44 -0.98
N GLN A 55 8.91 -10.60 -1.02
CA GLN A 55 8.61 -9.72 0.10
C GLN A 55 8.26 -10.52 1.35
N SER A 56 7.39 -11.53 1.24
CA SER A 56 7.02 -12.39 2.37
C SER A 56 8.22 -13.10 2.98
N ALA A 57 9.15 -13.59 2.15
CA ALA A 57 10.40 -14.19 2.61
C ALA A 57 11.26 -13.17 3.39
N VAL A 58 11.39 -11.95 2.87
CA VAL A 58 12.12 -10.86 3.55
C VAL A 58 11.45 -10.47 4.85
N ILE A 59 10.12 -10.42 4.91
CA ILE A 59 9.38 -10.16 6.15
C ILE A 59 9.70 -11.22 7.20
N ILE A 60 9.67 -12.50 6.85
CA ILE A 60 9.99 -13.60 7.77
C ILE A 60 11.40 -13.42 8.35
N VAL A 61 12.40 -13.23 7.47
CA VAL A 61 13.80 -13.08 7.89
C VAL A 61 14.00 -11.82 8.75
N ALA A 62 13.44 -10.68 8.32
CA ALA A 62 13.57 -9.42 9.02
C ALA A 62 12.89 -9.44 10.40
N SER A 63 11.73 -10.09 10.54
CA SER A 63 11.05 -10.27 11.83
C SER A 63 11.87 -11.12 12.80
N MET A 64 12.50 -12.21 12.33
CA MET A 64 13.40 -13.01 13.16
C MET A 64 14.63 -12.22 13.62
N LEU A 65 15.21 -11.42 12.72
CA LEU A 65 16.35 -10.55 13.06
C LEU A 65 15.95 -9.45 14.05
N ALA A 66 14.75 -8.88 13.93
CA ALA A 66 14.25 -7.84 14.83
C ALA A 66 14.26 -8.29 16.30
N ALA A 67 13.85 -9.54 16.57
CA ALA A 67 13.84 -10.13 17.91
C ALA A 67 15.24 -10.25 18.54
N VAL A 68 16.29 -10.36 17.71
CA VAL A 68 17.68 -10.38 18.16
C VAL A 68 18.21 -8.96 18.33
N VAL A 69 17.95 -8.09 17.36
CA VAL A 69 18.46 -6.71 17.31
C VAL A 69 17.90 -5.86 18.46
N VAL A 70 16.66 -6.09 18.89
CA VAL A 70 16.03 -5.37 20.01
C VAL A 70 16.73 -5.62 21.35
N ARG A 71 17.57 -6.65 21.48
CA ARG A 71 18.42 -6.88 22.67
C ARG A 71 19.61 -5.92 22.75
N ARG A 72 19.96 -5.26 21.64
CA ARG A 72 21.14 -4.39 21.51
C ARG A 72 20.78 -2.95 21.17
N ILE A 73 19.69 -2.74 20.43
CA ILE A 73 19.23 -1.42 19.98
C ILE A 73 17.90 -1.10 20.65
N ARG A 74 17.72 0.17 21.03
CA ARG A 74 16.47 0.62 21.65
C ARG A 74 15.30 0.48 20.67
N LEU A 75 14.20 -0.05 21.17
CA LEU A 75 12.95 -0.27 20.44
C LEU A 75 12.54 0.91 19.55
N ALA A 76 12.55 2.13 20.11
CA ALA A 76 12.17 3.35 19.39
C ALA A 76 12.96 3.56 18.09
N TYR A 77 14.26 3.26 18.08
CA TYR A 77 15.10 3.43 16.91
C TYR A 77 14.89 2.32 15.87
N ILE A 78 14.56 1.11 16.31
CA ILE A 78 14.27 0.01 15.38
C ILE A 78 12.95 0.25 14.66
N VAL A 79 11.89 0.61 15.40
CA VAL A 79 10.57 0.89 14.80
C VAL A 79 10.63 2.15 13.93
N SER A 80 11.27 3.23 14.40
CA SER A 80 11.45 4.45 13.59
C SER A 80 12.30 4.18 12.34
N GLY A 81 13.39 3.43 12.46
CA GLY A 81 14.23 3.04 11.33
C GLY A 81 13.49 2.15 10.33
N GLY A 82 12.68 1.21 10.82
CA GLY A 82 11.83 0.36 9.98
C GLY A 82 10.82 1.20 9.19
N LEU A 83 10.13 2.13 9.83
CA LEU A 83 9.22 3.06 9.16
C LEU A 83 9.93 3.97 8.15
N ALA A 84 11.18 4.38 8.42
CA ALA A 84 11.99 5.13 7.45
C ALA A 84 12.37 4.27 6.23
N VAL A 85 12.68 2.99 6.43
CA VAL A 85 12.92 2.03 5.33
C VAL A 85 11.64 1.79 4.52
N THR A 86 10.48 1.65 5.20
CA THR A 86 9.16 1.60 4.55
C THR A 86 8.93 2.84 3.69
N ALA A 87 9.19 4.03 4.22
CA ALA A 87 9.07 5.29 3.48
C ALA A 87 9.98 5.32 2.26
N ALA A 88 11.23 4.86 2.37
CA ALA A 88 12.16 4.78 1.25
C ALA A 88 11.66 3.83 0.16
N GLY A 89 11.14 2.64 0.53
CA GLY A 89 10.56 1.71 -0.44
C GLY A 89 9.34 2.27 -1.16
N LEU A 90 8.43 2.92 -0.42
CA LEU A 90 7.26 3.60 -1.01
C LEU A 90 7.67 4.80 -1.87
N PHE A 91 8.72 5.53 -1.48
CA PHE A 91 9.27 6.61 -2.31
C PHE A 91 9.85 6.07 -3.61
N VAL A 92 10.66 5.00 -3.58
CA VAL A 92 11.17 4.34 -4.79
C VAL A 92 10.01 3.88 -5.67
N LEU A 93 8.96 3.31 -5.09
CA LEU A 93 7.76 2.91 -5.83
C LEU A 93 7.05 4.12 -6.47
N ALA A 94 6.98 5.25 -5.77
CA ALA A 94 6.40 6.50 -6.31
C ALA A 94 7.18 7.06 -7.50
N GLN A 95 8.45 6.68 -7.68
CA GLN A 95 9.30 7.06 -8.81
C GLN A 95 9.14 6.13 -10.03
N MET A 96 8.23 5.15 -10.01
CA MET A 96 8.00 4.30 -11.18
C MET A 96 7.59 5.15 -12.38
N ASP A 97 7.91 4.72 -13.59
CA ASP A 97 7.51 5.33 -14.84
C ASP A 97 6.97 4.28 -15.83
N ALA A 98 6.59 4.70 -17.04
CA ALA A 98 6.06 3.80 -18.06
C ALA A 98 7.05 2.70 -18.51
N THR A 99 8.34 2.83 -18.22
CA THR A 99 9.38 1.84 -18.56
C THR A 99 9.73 0.91 -17.40
N SER A 100 9.16 1.18 -16.23
CA SER A 100 9.43 0.44 -15.01
C SER A 100 8.82 -0.96 -15.07
N GLY A 101 9.66 -1.94 -15.37
CA GLY A 101 9.28 -3.35 -15.39
C GLY A 101 9.05 -3.93 -13.99
N VAL A 102 8.57 -5.18 -13.96
CA VAL A 102 8.22 -5.91 -12.73
C VAL A 102 9.34 -5.93 -11.69
N ILE A 103 10.61 -6.02 -12.12
CA ILE A 103 11.77 -6.08 -11.23
C ILE A 103 11.89 -4.81 -10.38
N PHE A 104 11.70 -3.63 -10.97
CA PHE A 104 11.79 -2.35 -10.26
C PHE A 104 10.72 -2.26 -9.16
N VAL A 105 9.48 -2.57 -9.56
CA VAL A 105 8.30 -2.53 -8.69
C VAL A 105 8.46 -3.52 -7.52
N MET A 106 8.91 -4.74 -7.80
CA MET A 106 9.10 -5.76 -6.78
C MET A 106 10.31 -5.47 -5.88
N ALA A 107 11.37 -4.86 -6.39
CA ALA A 107 12.49 -4.42 -5.56
C ALA A 107 12.04 -3.35 -4.56
N ALA A 108 11.25 -2.36 -5.01
CA ALA A 108 10.67 -1.34 -4.14
C ALA A 108 9.76 -1.98 -3.07
N TRP A 109 8.92 -2.93 -3.46
CA TRP A 109 8.04 -3.67 -2.56
C TRP A 109 8.82 -4.48 -1.50
N VAL A 110 9.91 -5.14 -1.90
CA VAL A 110 10.79 -5.84 -0.96
C VAL A 110 11.41 -4.88 0.07
N ILE A 111 11.81 -3.66 -0.33
CA ILE A 111 12.29 -2.64 0.61
C ILE A 111 11.19 -2.26 1.60
N VAL A 112 9.94 -2.10 1.15
CA VAL A 112 8.80 -1.85 2.03
C VAL A 112 8.66 -2.97 3.09
N GLY A 113 8.70 -4.23 2.67
CA GLY A 113 8.63 -5.39 3.56
C GLY A 113 9.75 -5.42 4.60
N LEU A 114 10.97 -5.06 4.22
CA LEU A 114 12.12 -5.00 5.13
C LEU A 114 11.91 -3.99 6.27
N GLY A 115 11.25 -2.87 6.00
CA GLY A 115 10.94 -1.85 7.01
C GLY A 115 9.72 -2.19 7.87
N VAL A 116 8.69 -2.78 7.25
CA VAL A 116 7.43 -3.15 7.92
C VAL A 116 7.66 -4.23 8.97
N ALA A 117 8.43 -5.27 8.63
CA ALA A 117 8.63 -6.44 9.47
C ALA A 117 9.09 -6.12 10.92
N PRO A 118 10.24 -5.45 11.15
CA PRO A 118 10.68 -5.12 12.49
C PRO A 118 9.71 -4.17 13.21
N SER A 119 9.09 -3.25 12.47
CA SER A 119 8.16 -2.26 13.02
C SER A 119 6.88 -2.92 13.54
N SER A 120 6.33 -3.87 12.79
CA SER A 120 5.13 -4.62 13.14
C SER A 120 5.39 -5.55 14.31
N THR A 121 6.38 -6.45 14.19
CA THR A 121 6.71 -7.44 15.24
C THR A 121 6.97 -6.77 16.59
N LEU A 122 7.81 -5.73 16.60
CA LEU A 122 8.18 -5.10 17.86
C LEU A 122 7.07 -4.21 18.44
N SER A 123 6.16 -3.68 17.61
CA SER A 123 4.97 -2.97 18.08
C SER A 123 4.00 -3.93 18.76
N VAL A 124 3.75 -5.10 18.17
CA VAL A 124 2.91 -6.15 18.79
C VAL A 124 3.52 -6.62 20.11
N ASP A 125 4.82 -6.90 20.14
CA ASP A 125 5.53 -7.26 21.37
C ASP A 125 5.39 -6.19 22.46
N LEU A 126 5.49 -4.90 22.11
CA LEU A 126 5.33 -3.81 23.06
C LEU A 126 3.90 -3.69 23.57
N ILE A 127 2.90 -3.90 22.71
CA ILE A 127 1.47 -3.90 23.09
C ILE A 127 1.21 -4.98 24.14
N VAL A 128 1.64 -6.21 23.87
CA VAL A 128 1.42 -7.35 24.77
C VAL A 128 2.21 -7.20 26.06
N SER A 129 3.48 -6.80 25.99
CA SER A 129 4.33 -6.65 27.18
C SER A 129 4.00 -5.44 28.06
N SER A 130 3.25 -4.46 27.54
CA SER A 130 2.78 -3.29 28.32
C SER A 130 1.51 -3.59 29.13
N ALA A 131 0.87 -4.74 28.93
CA ALA A 131 -0.33 -5.14 29.64
C ALA A 131 -0.02 -6.08 30.82
N PRO A 132 -0.78 -6.02 31.93
CA PRO A 132 -0.69 -7.03 32.99
C PRO A 132 -0.91 -8.45 32.44
N PRO A 133 -0.26 -9.50 33.00
CA PRO A 133 -0.35 -10.87 32.50
C PRO A 133 -1.78 -11.39 32.34
N GLU A 134 -2.68 -11.00 33.26
CA GLU A 134 -4.09 -11.39 33.27
C GLU A 134 -4.88 -10.78 32.09
N ARG A 135 -4.28 -9.83 31.37
CA ARG A 135 -4.90 -9.02 30.31
C ARG A 135 -4.12 -9.07 28.99
N ALA A 136 -3.05 -9.85 28.91
CA ALA A 136 -2.25 -10.00 27.69
C ALA A 136 -3.11 -10.44 26.49
N GLY A 137 -4.10 -11.31 26.70
CA GLY A 137 -5.05 -11.72 25.65
C GLY A 137 -5.90 -10.56 25.12
N ALA A 138 -6.35 -9.65 25.98
CA ALA A 138 -7.11 -8.48 25.55
C ALA A 138 -6.24 -7.47 24.80
N ALA A 139 -4.99 -7.28 25.22
CA ALA A 139 -4.03 -6.44 24.51
C ALA A 139 -3.70 -6.97 23.11
N SER A 140 -3.49 -8.30 23.00
CA SER A 140 -3.29 -8.98 21.71
C SER A 140 -4.51 -8.81 20.79
N ALA A 141 -5.72 -9.02 21.30
CA ALA A 141 -6.95 -8.83 20.52
C ALA A 141 -7.12 -7.37 20.02
N ILE A 142 -6.75 -6.37 20.83
CA ILE A 142 -6.75 -4.96 20.40
C ILE A 142 -5.72 -4.74 19.29
N SER A 143 -4.52 -5.33 19.40
CA SER A 143 -3.50 -5.25 18.35
C SER A 143 -4.00 -5.81 17.03
N GLU A 144 -4.58 -7.02 17.06
CA GLU A 144 -5.10 -7.69 15.88
C GLU A 144 -6.24 -6.91 15.24
N THR A 145 -7.20 -6.46 16.06
CA THR A 145 -8.32 -5.62 15.59
C THR A 145 -7.81 -4.31 15.00
N GLY A 146 -6.78 -3.71 15.59
CA GLY A 146 -6.15 -2.50 15.07
C GLY A 146 -5.44 -2.75 13.74
N GLY A 147 -4.75 -3.88 13.60
CA GLY A 147 -4.12 -4.29 12.34
C GLY A 147 -5.15 -4.47 11.22
N GLU A 148 -6.23 -5.21 11.50
CA GLU A 148 -7.30 -5.44 10.52
C GLU A 148 -8.09 -4.18 10.19
N LEU A 149 -8.34 -3.32 11.18
CA LEU A 149 -8.90 -1.99 10.94
C LEU A 149 -7.97 -1.17 10.04
N GLY A 150 -6.66 -1.22 10.30
CA GLY A 150 -5.64 -0.62 9.46
C GLY A 150 -5.72 -1.15 8.03
N ASN A 151 -5.78 -2.47 7.84
CA ASN A 151 -5.91 -3.08 6.51
C ASN A 151 -7.13 -2.56 5.76
N ALA A 152 -8.30 -2.55 6.41
CA ALA A 152 -9.54 -2.05 5.84
C ALA A 152 -9.44 -0.54 5.48
N LEU A 153 -8.88 0.27 6.37
CA LEU A 153 -8.62 1.68 6.11
C LEU A 153 -7.63 1.88 4.96
N GLY A 154 -6.63 1.02 4.82
CA GLY A 154 -5.68 1.04 3.72
C GLY A 154 -6.36 0.86 2.38
N ILE A 155 -7.13 -0.22 2.24
CA ILE A 155 -7.89 -0.51 1.01
C ILE A 155 -8.86 0.64 0.72
N ALA A 156 -9.57 1.14 1.73
CA ALA A 156 -10.52 2.22 1.54
C ALA A 156 -9.84 3.56 1.18
N LEU A 157 -8.87 4.03 1.96
CA LEU A 157 -8.28 5.37 1.81
C LEU A 157 -7.25 5.43 0.68
N ILE A 158 -6.27 4.52 0.68
CA ILE A 158 -5.22 4.50 -0.36
C ILE A 158 -5.82 4.05 -1.69
N GLY A 159 -6.70 3.04 -1.67
CA GLY A 159 -7.43 2.60 -2.86
C GLY A 159 -8.31 3.71 -3.43
N SER A 160 -9.09 4.41 -2.60
CA SER A 160 -9.90 5.55 -3.08
C SER A 160 -9.05 6.69 -3.60
N LEU A 161 -7.89 6.98 -3.01
CA LEU A 161 -6.96 7.97 -3.54
C LEU A 161 -6.47 7.57 -4.93
N GLY A 162 -6.04 6.31 -5.11
CA GLY A 162 -5.63 5.80 -6.42
C GLY A 162 -6.75 5.88 -7.47
N VAL A 163 -7.97 5.49 -7.09
CA VAL A 163 -9.16 5.57 -7.95
C VAL A 163 -9.55 7.01 -8.28
N ALA A 164 -9.46 7.93 -7.32
CA ALA A 164 -9.75 9.35 -7.56
C ALA A 164 -8.77 9.96 -8.56
N VAL A 165 -7.47 9.65 -8.43
CA VAL A 165 -6.44 10.09 -9.39
C VAL A 165 -6.68 9.47 -10.76
N TYR A 166 -6.98 8.17 -10.81
CA TYR A 166 -7.35 7.47 -12.05
C TYR A 166 -8.52 8.18 -12.76
N ARG A 167 -9.62 8.43 -12.02
CA ARG A 167 -10.82 9.10 -12.54
C ARG A 167 -10.52 10.51 -13.05
N SER A 168 -9.71 11.27 -12.33
CA SER A 168 -9.27 12.60 -12.77
C SER A 168 -8.48 12.51 -14.08
N ALA A 169 -7.46 11.66 -14.14
CA ALA A 169 -6.64 11.48 -15.32
C ALA A 169 -7.44 10.99 -16.54
N MET A 170 -8.40 10.08 -16.34
CA MET A 170 -9.32 9.63 -17.40
C MET A 170 -10.33 10.68 -17.84
N SER A 171 -10.64 11.66 -16.99
CA SER A 171 -11.54 12.78 -17.33
C SER A 171 -10.80 13.87 -18.12
N ASP A 172 -9.51 14.06 -17.82
CA ASP A 172 -8.64 15.02 -18.51
C ASP A 172 -8.09 14.47 -19.84
N ALA A 173 -8.13 13.14 -20.02
CA ALA A 173 -7.69 12.48 -21.26
C ALA A 173 -8.62 12.78 -22.44
N GLU A 174 -8.03 13.02 -23.61
CA GLU A 174 -8.79 13.16 -24.85
C GLU A 174 -9.52 11.84 -25.18
N PRO A 175 -10.81 11.89 -25.59
CA PRO A 175 -11.54 10.72 -26.01
C PRO A 175 -10.78 9.98 -27.12
N PRO A 176 -10.69 8.64 -27.07
CA PRO A 176 -10.08 7.86 -28.15
C PRO A 176 -10.69 8.24 -29.50
N GLY A 177 -9.84 8.56 -30.49
CA GLY A 177 -10.28 8.93 -31.84
C GLY A 177 -10.75 10.38 -32.04
N ALA A 178 -10.54 11.31 -31.10
CA ALA A 178 -10.88 12.73 -31.26
C ALA A 178 -10.29 13.37 -32.54
N ASP A 179 -9.11 12.94 -32.96
CA ASP A 179 -8.38 13.49 -34.12
C ASP A 179 -8.76 12.81 -35.44
N ALA A 180 -9.41 11.65 -35.37
CA ALA A 180 -9.58 10.73 -36.47
C ALA A 180 -11.02 10.18 -36.59
N ALA A 181 -12.01 10.92 -36.06
CA ALA A 181 -13.42 10.56 -36.16
C ALA A 181 -13.88 10.50 -37.63
N LEU A 182 -13.58 9.39 -38.29
CA LEU A 182 -14.18 8.98 -39.54
C LEU A 182 -15.67 8.75 -39.25
N PRO A 183 -16.59 9.35 -40.01
CA PRO A 183 -18.01 9.14 -39.80
C PRO A 183 -18.34 7.65 -39.96
N GLY A 184 -18.62 6.96 -38.85
CA GLY A 184 -19.00 5.54 -38.82
C GLY A 184 -18.15 4.62 -37.94
N GLU A 185 -17.09 5.08 -37.28
CA GLU A 185 -16.40 4.26 -36.27
C GLU A 185 -17.27 4.08 -35.01
N ALA A 186 -17.32 2.86 -34.50
CA ALA A 186 -18.13 2.50 -33.34
C ALA A 186 -17.70 3.36 -32.13
N MET A 187 -18.62 4.20 -31.64
CA MET A 187 -18.41 4.98 -30.42
C MET A 187 -18.72 4.09 -29.20
N LEU A 188 -17.96 4.29 -28.11
CA LEU A 188 -18.29 3.69 -26.82
C LEU A 188 -19.73 4.04 -26.43
N SER A 189 -20.47 3.04 -25.95
CA SER A 189 -21.73 3.32 -25.26
C SER A 189 -21.49 4.21 -24.04
N GLY A 190 -22.49 5.01 -23.64
CA GLY A 190 -22.35 5.88 -22.46
C GLY A 190 -22.01 5.10 -21.20
N GLU A 191 -22.55 3.89 -21.05
CA GLU A 191 -22.27 3.00 -19.92
C GLU A 191 -20.84 2.44 -19.95
N ALA A 192 -20.34 2.02 -21.11
CA ALA A 192 -18.95 1.56 -21.27
C ALA A 192 -17.94 2.71 -21.03
N ALA A 193 -18.26 3.92 -21.47
CA ALA A 193 -17.44 5.11 -21.22
C ALA A 193 -17.40 5.48 -19.72
N GLU A 194 -18.55 5.41 -19.02
CA GLU A 194 -18.61 5.62 -17.58
C GLU A 194 -17.78 4.55 -16.84
N ALA A 195 -17.98 3.27 -17.16
CA ALA A 195 -17.23 2.16 -16.57
C ALA A 195 -15.73 2.28 -16.79
N ALA A 196 -15.30 2.72 -17.98
CA ALA A 196 -13.91 2.98 -18.30
C ALA A 196 -13.32 4.10 -17.44
N ARG A 197 -14.07 5.19 -17.20
CA ARG A 197 -13.64 6.27 -16.30
C ARG A 197 -13.58 5.84 -14.85
N GLU A 198 -14.44 4.91 -14.43
CA GLU A 198 -14.53 4.50 -13.03
C GLU A 198 -13.40 3.58 -12.57
N SER A 199 -12.89 2.72 -13.46
CA SER A 199 -11.87 1.72 -13.11
C SER A 199 -11.06 1.23 -14.32
N LEU A 200 -9.82 0.81 -14.05
CA LEU A 200 -8.95 0.17 -15.05
C LEU A 200 -9.57 -1.11 -15.63
N SER A 201 -10.21 -1.93 -14.78
CA SER A 201 -10.94 -3.13 -15.23
C SER A 201 -12.09 -2.79 -16.17
N GLY A 202 -12.83 -1.71 -15.90
CA GLY A 202 -13.90 -1.23 -16.77
C GLY A 202 -13.36 -0.74 -18.11
N ALA A 203 -12.20 -0.07 -18.12
CA ALA A 203 -11.56 0.38 -19.36
C ALA A 203 -11.07 -0.81 -20.20
N MET A 204 -10.50 -1.84 -19.56
CA MET A 204 -10.12 -3.07 -20.25
C MET A 204 -11.31 -3.81 -20.85
N ALA A 205 -12.46 -3.85 -20.16
CA ALA A 205 -13.68 -4.42 -20.71
C ALA A 205 -14.22 -3.61 -21.89
N ALA A 206 -14.34 -2.28 -21.73
CA ALA A 206 -14.82 -1.38 -22.77
C ALA A 206 -13.93 -1.38 -24.03
N ALA A 207 -12.62 -1.55 -23.87
CA ALA A 207 -11.69 -1.67 -24.99
C ALA A 207 -11.98 -2.86 -25.92
N THR A 208 -12.62 -3.92 -25.43
CA THR A 208 -12.98 -5.08 -26.25
C THR A 208 -14.17 -4.82 -27.19
N GLU A 209 -14.96 -3.78 -26.90
CA GLU A 209 -16.09 -3.34 -27.73
C GLU A 209 -15.66 -2.38 -28.85
N LEU A 210 -14.41 -1.90 -28.83
CA LEU A 210 -13.88 -0.94 -29.77
C LEU A 210 -13.06 -1.59 -30.90
N PRO A 211 -12.94 -0.92 -32.06
CA PRO A 211 -11.92 -1.26 -33.04
C PRO A 211 -10.54 -1.34 -32.40
N ALA A 212 -9.72 -2.31 -32.82
CA ALA A 212 -8.45 -2.66 -32.15
C ALA A 212 -7.52 -1.47 -31.87
N ARG A 213 -7.51 -0.47 -32.76
CA ARG A 213 -6.73 0.76 -32.57
C ARG A 213 -7.25 1.59 -31.38
N LEU A 214 -8.56 1.90 -31.36
CA LEU A 214 -9.18 2.71 -30.30
C LEU A 214 -9.18 1.97 -28.96
N GLY A 215 -9.37 0.65 -28.98
CA GLY A 215 -9.24 -0.19 -27.78
C GLY A 215 -7.82 -0.12 -27.19
N ALA A 216 -6.79 -0.21 -28.03
CA ALA A 216 -5.40 -0.09 -27.58
C ALA A 216 -5.08 1.31 -27.03
N GLU A 217 -5.59 2.38 -27.65
CA GLU A 217 -5.46 3.76 -27.16
C GLU A 217 -6.13 3.91 -25.78
N LEU A 218 -7.35 3.41 -25.61
CA LEU A 218 -8.07 3.43 -24.33
C LEU A 218 -7.33 2.65 -23.22
N VAL A 219 -6.82 1.45 -23.53
CA VAL A 219 -6.05 0.67 -22.56
C VAL A 219 -4.78 1.40 -22.15
N ALA A 220 -4.03 1.97 -23.10
CA ALA A 220 -2.82 2.71 -22.80
C ALA A 220 -3.09 3.94 -21.91
N GLN A 221 -4.16 4.70 -22.20
CA GLN A 221 -4.60 5.82 -21.37
C GLN A 221 -4.96 5.36 -19.95
N ALA A 222 -5.77 4.30 -19.83
CA ALA A 222 -6.19 3.78 -18.54
C ALA A 222 -5.01 3.22 -17.72
N GLN A 223 -4.08 2.51 -18.36
CA GLN A 223 -2.88 1.99 -17.71
C GLN A 223 -1.98 3.13 -17.19
N ALA A 224 -1.81 4.20 -17.97
CA ALA A 224 -1.06 5.39 -17.55
C ALA A 224 -1.75 6.14 -16.40
N ALA A 225 -3.07 6.29 -16.45
CA ALA A 225 -3.88 6.87 -15.38
C ALA A 225 -3.76 6.05 -14.08
N PHE A 226 -3.80 4.72 -14.18
CA PHE A 226 -3.67 3.84 -13.03
C PHE A 226 -2.26 3.89 -12.42
N ALA A 227 -1.22 3.90 -13.26
CA ALA A 227 0.16 4.07 -12.82
C ALA A 227 0.34 5.40 -12.05
N SER A 228 -0.26 6.49 -12.54
CA SER A 228 -0.24 7.79 -11.86
C SER A 228 -0.95 7.74 -10.50
N GLY A 229 -2.08 7.04 -10.41
CA GLY A 229 -2.77 6.80 -9.15
C GLY A 229 -1.93 6.02 -8.14
N LEU A 230 -1.24 4.97 -8.60
CA LEU A 230 -0.33 4.18 -7.76
C LEU A 230 0.89 5.00 -7.30
N GLN A 231 1.47 5.84 -8.17
CA GLN A 231 2.57 6.75 -7.81
C GLN A 231 2.16 7.71 -6.69
N LEU A 232 0.99 8.37 -6.82
CA LEU A 232 0.54 9.32 -5.81
C LEU A 232 0.15 8.62 -4.50
N ALA A 233 -0.48 7.45 -4.59
CA ALA A 233 -0.77 6.60 -3.43
C ALA A 233 0.51 6.20 -2.69
N ALA A 234 1.55 5.78 -3.42
CA ALA A 234 2.86 5.45 -2.87
C ALA A 234 3.56 6.67 -2.25
N ALA A 235 3.48 7.85 -2.89
CA ALA A 235 4.04 9.10 -2.35
C ALA A 235 3.34 9.54 -1.06
N ALA A 236 2.01 9.47 -1.02
CA ALA A 236 1.22 9.75 0.18
C ALA A 236 1.55 8.76 1.31
N GLY A 237 1.69 7.48 0.98
CA GLY A 237 2.12 6.44 1.91
C GLY A 237 3.54 6.68 2.44
N ALA A 238 4.48 7.10 1.58
CA ALA A 238 5.84 7.45 1.98
C ALA A 238 5.84 8.62 2.97
N LEU A 239 5.07 9.67 2.70
CA LEU A 239 4.90 10.80 3.63
C LEU A 239 4.32 10.35 4.98
N ALA A 240 3.26 9.53 4.97
CA ALA A 240 2.68 8.98 6.19
C ALA A 240 3.70 8.15 6.99
N ALA A 241 4.50 7.32 6.31
CA ALA A 241 5.56 6.55 6.93
C ALA A 241 6.67 7.43 7.54
N VAL A 242 7.08 8.52 6.87
CA VAL A 242 8.02 9.52 7.44
C VAL A 242 7.45 10.16 8.69
N ILE A 243 6.19 10.61 8.65
CA ILE A 243 5.51 11.18 9.82
C ILE A 243 5.49 10.17 10.97
N GLY A 244 5.14 8.92 10.68
CA GLY A 244 5.16 7.83 11.66
C GLY A 244 6.55 7.55 12.23
N ALA A 245 7.59 7.57 11.40
CA ALA A 245 8.98 7.37 11.83
C ALA A 245 9.42 8.46 12.81
N VAL A 246 9.12 9.73 12.50
CA VAL A 246 9.43 10.88 13.36
C VAL A 246 8.62 10.84 14.65
N ALA A 247 7.31 10.61 14.55
CA ALA A 247 6.44 10.50 15.72
C ALA A 247 6.89 9.38 16.66
N THR A 248 7.23 8.20 16.12
CA THR A 248 7.74 7.06 16.88
C THR A 248 9.05 7.39 17.57
N ALA A 249 9.99 8.04 16.86
CA ALA A 249 11.27 8.46 17.44
C ALA A 249 11.07 9.42 18.62
N ILE A 250 10.10 10.33 18.55
CA ILE A 250 9.82 11.31 19.60
C ILE A 250 9.06 10.68 20.77
N LEU A 251 7.97 9.96 20.49
CA LEU A 251 7.04 9.44 21.50
C LEU A 251 7.61 8.25 22.27
N LEU A 252 8.37 7.37 21.60
CA LEU A 252 8.98 6.20 22.24
C LEU A 252 10.38 6.47 22.80
N ARG A 253 10.92 7.69 22.71
CA ARG A 253 12.28 8.01 23.19
C ARG A 253 12.49 7.76 24.69
N HIS A 254 11.44 7.69 25.49
CA HIS A 254 11.51 7.44 26.94
C HIS A 254 11.33 5.96 27.28
N VAL A 255 10.86 5.14 26.33
CA VAL A 255 10.73 3.70 26.51
C VAL A 255 12.14 3.11 26.42
N ARG A 256 12.69 2.74 27.58
CA ARG A 256 13.87 1.87 27.70
C ARG A 256 13.32 0.49 28.04
N ARG A 257 13.67 -0.52 27.23
CA ARG A 257 13.72 -1.89 27.76
C ARG A 257 14.96 -1.99 28.64
#